data_AF-Q6AUF4-F1
#
_entry.id   AF-Q6AUF4-F1
#
_cell.length_a   1.000
_cell.length_b   1.000
_cell.length_c   1.000
_cell.angle_alpha   90.00
_cell.angle_beta   90.00
_cell.angle_gamma   90.00
#
_symmetry.space_group_name_H-M   'P 1'
#
loop_
_entity.id
_entity.type
_entity.pdbx_description
1 polymer ?
#
loop_
_entity_poly.entity_id
_entity_poly.type
_entity_poly.pdbx_seq_one_letter_code
_entity_poly.pdbx_strand_id
1 'polypeptide(L)'
;MLLFGRKRLLAVLGSCCTILSLLTPTQCASSSPDSLNQSYKIVQPLELTPKLSLQLKLHAFLLWSSVGFLMPIGVLLIRVTSNVKSTRSIRILFYCHVASQIVAVILATAGAVLSISNFENAFNNTHQRIGLALYGFIWLQPLIGFLRPDRGVRFRSIWYLTHWLLGIAICVVGVANVYIGMHTYHERTGRSVRPWTVLLTVEVSAMAFVYLFQDRWNHVVRQQQQQEAAALGDDDDDDDEQSEEHVYPANDHKEVAVVP
;
A
#
# COMPACT_ATOMS: atom_id res chain seq x y z
N MET A 1 -22.85 -7.10 -14.12
CA MET A 1 -21.46 -7.50 -14.46
C MET A 1 -20.54 -7.82 -13.26
N LEU A 2 -21.04 -7.96 -12.02
CA LEU A 2 -20.20 -8.03 -10.80
C LEU A 2 -19.49 -9.37 -10.52
N LEU A 3 -19.70 -10.42 -11.31
CA LEU A 3 -19.13 -11.76 -11.03
C LEU A 3 -17.74 -12.01 -11.65
N PHE A 4 -17.29 -11.20 -12.62
CA PHE A 4 -15.98 -11.39 -13.27
C PHE A 4 -14.79 -10.76 -12.51
N GLY A 5 -15.04 -9.93 -11.49
CA GLY A 5 -13.99 -9.31 -10.66
C GLY A 5 -13.36 -10.22 -9.62
N ARG A 6 -14.07 -11.26 -9.14
CA ARG A 6 -13.58 -12.10 -8.02
C ARG A 6 -12.47 -13.07 -8.42
N LYS A 7 -12.48 -13.60 -9.65
CA LYS A 7 -11.52 -14.63 -10.10
C LYS A 7 -10.10 -14.07 -10.33
N ARG A 8 -9.96 -12.79 -10.71
CA ARG A 8 -8.66 -12.15 -10.94
C ARG A 8 -7.99 -11.66 -9.65
N LEU A 9 -8.77 -11.25 -8.64
CA LEU A 9 -8.23 -10.88 -7.33
C LEU A 9 -7.57 -12.10 -6.66
N LEU A 10 -8.15 -13.28 -6.80
CA LEU A 10 -7.58 -14.53 -6.26
C LEU A 10 -6.29 -14.96 -6.98
N ALA A 11 -6.13 -14.71 -8.28
CA ALA A 11 -4.90 -15.03 -9.00
C ALA A 11 -3.71 -14.12 -8.59
N VAL A 12 -3.98 -12.83 -8.34
CA VAL A 12 -2.95 -11.88 -7.87
C VAL A 12 -2.57 -12.14 -6.41
N LEU A 13 -3.56 -12.47 -5.57
CA LEU A 13 -3.31 -12.93 -4.19
C LEU A 13 -2.56 -14.27 -4.18
N GLY A 14 -2.90 -15.19 -5.09
CA GLY A 14 -2.23 -16.48 -5.23
C GLY A 14 -0.73 -16.34 -5.53
N SER A 15 -0.35 -15.41 -6.41
CA SER A 15 1.07 -15.17 -6.75
C SER A 15 1.83 -14.43 -5.63
N CYS A 16 1.16 -13.57 -4.85
CA CYS A 16 1.77 -12.97 -3.64
C CYS A 16 1.93 -13.99 -2.51
N CYS A 17 0.96 -14.89 -2.31
CA CYS A 17 1.03 -15.93 -1.30
C CYS A 17 2.07 -17.01 -1.62
N THR A 18 2.25 -17.39 -2.89
CA THR A 18 3.30 -18.37 -3.27
C THR A 18 4.71 -17.83 -3.02
N ILE A 19 4.92 -16.53 -3.16
CA ILE A 19 6.21 -15.90 -2.85
C ILE A 19 6.43 -15.79 -1.33
N LEU A 20 5.40 -15.47 -0.54
CA LEU A 20 5.51 -15.47 0.93
C LEU A 20 5.70 -16.88 1.52
N SER A 21 5.03 -17.90 0.97
CA SER A 21 5.19 -19.30 1.40
C SER A 21 6.56 -19.88 1.04
N LEU A 22 7.27 -19.34 0.04
CA LEU A 22 8.64 -19.77 -0.29
C LEU A 22 9.67 -19.29 0.76
N LEU A 23 9.30 -18.37 1.65
CA LEU A 23 10.19 -17.80 2.67
C LEU A 23 10.02 -18.43 4.05
N THR A 24 9.00 -19.27 4.28
CA THR A 24 8.94 -20.10 5.49
C THR A 24 10.09 -21.09 5.48
N PRO A 25 10.90 -21.20 6.55
CA PRO A 25 11.93 -22.23 6.62
C PRO A 25 11.27 -23.60 6.47
N THR A 26 11.63 -24.32 5.42
CA THR A 26 11.30 -25.73 5.27
C THR A 26 11.96 -26.47 6.44
N GLN A 27 11.18 -26.76 7.49
CA GLN A 27 11.57 -27.73 8.50
C GLN A 27 11.62 -29.10 7.82
N CYS A 28 12.81 -29.48 7.38
CA CYS A 28 13.11 -30.83 6.94
C CYS A 28 14.11 -31.45 7.91
N ALA A 29 13.84 -32.71 8.25
CA ALA A 29 14.73 -33.71 8.86
C ALA A 29 14.91 -33.70 10.39
N SER A 30 14.15 -34.63 10.99
CA SER A 30 14.56 -35.65 11.98
C SER A 30 15.53 -35.27 13.11
N SER A 31 14.95 -35.26 14.30
CA SER A 31 15.58 -35.22 15.61
C SER A 31 16.58 -36.37 15.84
N SER A 32 17.86 -36.03 15.90
CA SER A 32 18.89 -36.80 16.63
C SER A 32 19.26 -36.06 17.94
N PRO A 33 19.31 -36.75 19.10
CA PRO A 33 19.37 -36.08 20.43
C PRO A 33 20.68 -35.35 20.75
N ASP A 34 21.76 -35.57 20.00
CA ASP A 34 23.08 -34.98 20.33
C ASP A 34 23.20 -33.48 19.99
N SER A 35 22.17 -32.86 19.41
CA SER A 35 22.18 -31.43 19.04
C SER A 35 21.76 -30.47 20.16
N LEU A 36 21.15 -30.95 21.26
CA LEU A 36 20.74 -30.07 22.37
C LEU A 36 21.94 -29.49 23.13
N ASN A 37 23.07 -30.20 23.18
CA ASN A 37 24.20 -29.79 24.02
C ASN A 37 25.13 -28.76 23.37
N GLN A 38 24.98 -28.48 22.06
CA GLN A 38 25.79 -27.49 21.36
C GLN A 38 25.06 -26.16 21.10
N SER A 39 23.74 -26.11 21.32
CA SER A 39 22.93 -24.93 21.00
C SER A 39 22.91 -23.84 22.07
N TYR A 40 23.39 -24.12 23.29
CA TYR A 40 23.70 -23.06 24.28
C TYR A 40 25.10 -22.48 24.06
N LYS A 41 25.64 -22.49 22.83
CA LYS A 41 26.70 -21.54 22.49
C LYS A 41 26.13 -20.15 22.73
N ILE A 42 26.41 -19.64 23.92
CA ILE A 42 26.31 -18.25 24.32
C ILE A 42 26.81 -17.49 23.11
N VAL A 43 25.89 -16.92 22.34
CA VAL A 43 26.25 -16.01 21.25
C VAL A 43 27.00 -14.92 21.97
N GLN A 44 28.33 -14.92 21.86
CA GLN A 44 29.15 -13.90 22.47
C GLN A 44 28.54 -12.56 22.04
N PRO A 45 28.28 -11.63 22.98
CA PRO A 45 27.87 -10.28 22.64
C PRO A 45 28.79 -9.75 21.55
N LEU A 46 28.22 -9.17 20.50
CA LEU A 46 29.01 -8.64 19.40
C LEU A 46 29.95 -7.55 19.95
N GLU A 47 31.26 -7.80 19.86
CA GLU A 47 32.29 -6.82 20.23
C GLU A 47 32.15 -5.57 19.34
N LEU A 48 31.59 -4.51 19.91
CA LEU A 48 31.24 -3.30 19.19
C LEU A 48 32.42 -2.34 19.12
N THR A 49 33.18 -2.40 18.03
CA THR A 49 34.05 -1.28 17.67
C THR A 49 33.21 -0.01 17.44
N PRO A 50 33.74 1.20 17.72
CA PRO A 50 33.02 2.44 17.47
C PRO A 50 32.52 2.57 16.01
N LYS A 51 33.34 2.11 15.06
CA LYS A 51 33.00 2.08 13.62
C LYS A 51 31.80 1.16 13.36
N LEU A 52 31.81 -0.07 13.86
CA LEU A 52 30.71 -1.01 13.68
C LEU A 52 29.43 -0.50 14.35
N SER A 53 29.54 0.06 15.55
CA SER A 53 28.39 0.66 16.23
C SER A 53 27.78 1.81 15.44
N LEU A 54 28.60 2.63 14.76
CA LEU A 54 28.11 3.71 13.91
C LEU A 54 27.42 3.15 12.65
N GLN A 55 28.04 2.17 11.99
CA GLN A 55 27.48 1.53 10.79
C GLN A 55 26.13 0.88 11.08
N LEU A 56 25.98 0.16 12.20
CA LEU A 56 24.70 -0.44 12.61
C LEU A 56 23.61 0.63 12.82
N LYS A 57 23.95 1.74 13.49
CA LYS A 57 23.01 2.85 13.71
C LYS A 57 22.62 3.53 12.40
N LEU A 58 23.58 3.76 11.50
CA LEU A 58 23.33 4.35 10.18
C LEU A 58 22.44 3.44 9.34
N HIS A 59 22.73 2.13 9.30
CA HIS A 59 21.89 1.15 8.60
C HIS A 59 20.45 1.18 9.12
N ALA A 60 20.27 1.13 10.45
CA ALA A 60 18.95 1.19 11.07
C ALA A 60 18.21 2.49 10.73
N PHE A 61 18.87 3.64 10.83
CA PHE A 61 18.26 4.94 10.55
C PHE A 61 17.90 5.12 9.07
N LEU A 62 18.77 4.69 8.15
CA LEU A 62 18.52 4.77 6.71
C LEU A 62 17.31 3.91 6.31
N LEU A 63 17.24 2.66 6.78
CA LEU A 63 16.14 1.77 6.43
C LEU A 63 14.85 2.14 7.14
N TRP A 64 14.88 2.60 8.39
CA TRP A 64 13.69 3.17 9.03
C TRP A 64 13.17 4.34 8.21
N SER A 65 14.01 5.35 7.94
CA SER A 65 13.60 6.55 7.21
C SER A 65 13.02 6.21 5.84
N SER A 66 13.55 5.18 5.18
CA SER A 66 13.04 4.68 3.90
C SER A 66 11.71 3.91 4.05
N VAL A 67 11.77 2.67 4.55
CA VAL A 67 10.64 1.73 4.49
C VAL A 67 9.67 1.88 5.66
N GLY A 68 10.15 2.42 6.78
CA GLY A 68 9.34 2.71 7.95
C GLY A 68 8.55 4.02 7.81
N PHE A 69 9.11 5.03 7.11
CA PHE A 69 8.54 6.37 7.06
C PHE A 69 8.21 6.88 5.64
N LEU A 70 9.22 7.13 4.79
CA LEU A 70 9.00 7.80 3.50
C LEU A 70 8.11 7.02 2.54
N MET A 71 8.26 5.69 2.46
CA MET A 71 7.41 4.86 1.60
C MET A 71 5.93 4.90 2.06
N PRO A 72 5.61 4.66 3.35
CA PRO A 72 4.26 4.87 3.87
C PRO A 72 3.71 6.29 3.66
N ILE A 73 4.50 7.34 3.90
CA ILE A 73 4.08 8.72 3.63
C ILE A 73 3.73 8.91 2.16
N GLY A 74 4.55 8.38 1.24
CA GLY A 74 4.25 8.42 -0.19
C GLY A 74 2.94 7.72 -0.53
N VAL A 75 2.60 6.61 0.12
CA VAL A 75 1.31 5.92 -0.03
C VAL A 75 0.15 6.79 0.48
N LEU A 76 0.30 7.42 1.65
CA LEU A 76 -0.73 8.29 2.23
C LEU A 76 -0.97 9.52 1.36
N LEU A 77 0.08 10.14 0.81
CA LEU A 77 0.00 11.31 -0.06
C LEU A 77 -0.79 11.04 -1.35
N ILE A 78 -0.49 9.94 -2.06
CA ILE A 78 -1.20 9.65 -3.32
C ILE A 78 -2.67 9.32 -3.06
N ARG A 79 -3.02 8.75 -1.89
CA ARG A 79 -4.41 8.46 -1.53
C ARG A 79 -5.26 9.73 -1.33
N VAL A 80 -4.68 10.83 -0.83
CA VAL A 80 -5.40 12.11 -0.68
C VAL A 80 -6.00 12.60 -2.00
N THR A 81 -5.43 12.22 -3.15
CA THR A 81 -5.97 12.61 -4.47
C THR A 81 -7.43 12.19 -4.70
N SER A 82 -7.92 11.19 -3.99
CA SER A 82 -9.32 10.75 -4.05
C SER A 82 -10.33 11.79 -3.53
N ASN A 83 -9.90 12.72 -2.68
CA ASN A 83 -10.73 13.78 -2.09
C ASN A 83 -10.54 15.16 -2.73
N VAL A 84 -9.67 15.27 -3.72
CA VAL A 84 -9.23 16.56 -4.26
C VAL A 84 -9.82 16.74 -5.66
N LYS A 85 -10.66 17.76 -5.84
CA LYS A 85 -11.24 18.11 -7.16
C LYS A 85 -10.25 18.89 -8.05
N SER A 86 -9.31 19.62 -7.45
CA SER A 86 -8.35 20.45 -8.18
C SER A 86 -7.28 19.62 -8.91
N THR A 87 -7.27 19.68 -10.24
CA THR A 87 -6.24 19.06 -11.09
C THR A 87 -4.81 19.48 -10.69
N ARG A 88 -4.62 20.75 -10.29
CA ARG A 88 -3.32 21.24 -9.82
C ARG A 88 -2.87 20.52 -8.55
N SER A 89 -3.77 20.39 -7.57
CA SER A 89 -3.48 19.72 -6.31
C SER A 89 -3.24 18.21 -6.49
N ILE A 90 -3.99 17.54 -7.37
CA ILE A 90 -3.73 16.13 -7.74
C ILE A 90 -2.31 15.98 -8.31
N ARG A 91 -1.90 16.89 -9.21
CA ARG A 91 -0.57 16.89 -9.81
C ARG A 91 0.53 17.09 -8.75
N ILE A 92 0.34 18.03 -7.83
CA ILE A 92 1.27 18.27 -6.72
C ILE A 92 1.41 17.01 -5.86
N LEU A 93 0.30 16.41 -5.42
CA LEU A 93 0.31 15.18 -4.60
C LEU A 93 1.00 14.02 -5.31
N PHE A 94 0.79 13.89 -6.64
CA PHE A 94 1.50 12.90 -7.44
C PHE A 94 3.01 13.14 -7.46
N TYR A 95 3.48 14.37 -7.62
CA TYR A 95 4.91 14.68 -7.57
C TYR A 95 5.49 14.52 -6.17
N CYS A 96 4.76 14.89 -5.11
CA CYS A 96 5.18 14.64 -3.73
C CYS A 96 5.32 13.13 -3.46
N HIS A 97 4.37 12.32 -3.94
CA HIS A 97 4.49 10.87 -3.92
C HIS A 97 5.78 10.43 -4.62
N VAL A 98 6.00 10.78 -5.88
CA VAL A 98 7.20 10.38 -6.64
C VAL A 98 8.50 10.83 -5.95
N ALA A 99 8.58 12.08 -5.50
CA ALA A 99 9.75 12.61 -4.82
C ALA A 99 10.05 11.85 -3.52
N SER A 100 9.04 11.60 -2.68
CA SER A 100 9.20 10.81 -1.46
C SER A 100 9.71 9.39 -1.76
N GLN A 101 9.21 8.75 -2.82
CA GLN A 101 9.63 7.40 -3.21
C GLN A 101 11.06 7.38 -3.77
N ILE A 102 11.48 8.38 -4.53
CA ILE A 102 12.86 8.49 -5.01
C ILE A 102 13.82 8.59 -3.83
N VAL A 103 13.53 9.48 -2.87
CA VAL A 103 14.36 9.60 -1.66
C VAL A 103 14.36 8.30 -0.87
N ALA A 104 13.20 7.64 -0.71
CA ALA A 104 13.12 6.36 -0.03
C ALA A 104 13.98 5.27 -0.71
N VAL A 105 13.94 5.14 -2.04
CA VAL A 105 14.74 4.16 -2.79
C VAL A 105 16.24 4.46 -2.65
N ILE A 106 16.65 5.73 -2.68
CA ILE A 106 18.06 6.13 -2.47
C ILE A 106 18.51 5.73 -1.06
N LEU A 107 17.73 6.03 -0.02
CA LEU A 107 18.06 5.66 1.36
C LEU A 107 18.09 4.14 1.56
N ALA A 108 17.15 3.41 0.96
CA ALA A 108 17.14 1.94 0.98
C ALA A 108 18.40 1.37 0.32
N THR A 109 18.79 1.92 -0.83
CA THR A 109 19.99 1.52 -1.56
C THR A 109 21.25 1.79 -0.74
N ALA A 110 21.37 2.98 -0.14
CA ALA A 110 22.48 3.32 0.75
C ALA A 110 22.55 2.37 1.96
N GLY A 111 21.42 2.08 2.60
CA GLY A 111 21.34 1.13 3.72
C GLY A 111 21.70 -0.31 3.34
N ALA A 112 21.29 -0.75 2.15
CA ALA A 112 21.62 -2.06 1.60
C ALA A 112 23.11 -2.18 1.26
N VAL A 113 23.68 -1.20 0.56
CA VAL A 113 25.12 -1.15 0.25
C VAL A 113 25.94 -1.12 1.54
N LEU A 114 25.56 -0.28 2.52
CA LEU A 114 26.23 -0.23 3.82
C LEU A 114 26.24 -1.61 4.49
N SER A 115 25.11 -2.33 4.47
CA SER A 115 25.01 -3.68 5.04
C SER A 115 25.90 -4.68 4.30
N ILE A 116 25.75 -4.77 2.98
CA ILE A 116 26.47 -5.76 2.15
C ILE A 116 27.97 -5.55 2.24
N SER A 117 28.44 -4.30 2.27
CA SER A 117 29.87 -3.99 2.27
C SER A 117 30.55 -4.09 3.64
N ASN A 118 29.80 -4.09 4.76
CA ASN A 118 30.41 -3.97 6.09
C ASN A 118 29.99 -5.04 7.10
N PHE A 119 28.92 -5.79 6.85
CA PHE A 119 28.41 -6.80 7.78
C PHE A 119 28.59 -8.21 7.24
N GLU A 120 28.48 -9.19 8.14
CA GLU A 120 28.50 -10.61 7.77
C GLU A 120 27.24 -10.98 6.98
N ASN A 121 27.43 -11.42 5.73
CA ASN A 121 26.33 -11.77 4.82
C ASN A 121 26.04 -13.28 4.80
N ALA A 122 25.98 -13.91 5.99
CA ALA A 122 25.68 -15.34 6.11
C ALA A 122 24.20 -15.68 5.81
N PHE A 123 23.30 -14.68 5.83
CA PHE A 123 21.84 -14.84 5.62
C PHE A 123 21.20 -15.92 6.51
N ASN A 124 21.79 -16.18 7.68
CA ASN A 124 21.36 -17.20 8.63
C ASN A 124 20.26 -16.71 9.60
N ASN A 125 19.85 -15.44 9.47
CA ASN A 125 18.77 -14.87 10.28
C ASN A 125 17.64 -14.33 9.40
N THR A 126 16.46 -14.24 10.01
CA THR A 126 15.23 -13.80 9.35
C THR A 126 15.32 -12.37 8.83
N HIS A 127 15.95 -11.47 9.58
CA HIS A 127 16.11 -10.05 9.19
C HIS A 127 16.85 -9.90 7.85
N GLN A 128 17.94 -10.63 7.67
CA GLN A 128 18.75 -10.60 6.45
C GLN A 128 18.00 -11.18 5.25
N ARG A 129 17.33 -12.33 5.44
CA ARG A 129 16.55 -12.99 4.37
C ARG A 129 15.40 -12.11 3.89
N ILE A 130 14.62 -11.56 4.82
CA ILE A 130 13.52 -10.63 4.50
C ILE A 130 14.08 -9.35 3.88
N GLY A 131 15.14 -8.79 4.45
CA GLY A 131 15.77 -7.56 3.95
C GLY A 131 16.25 -7.68 2.50
N LEU A 132 16.87 -8.81 2.13
CA LEU A 132 17.32 -9.06 0.76
C LEU A 132 16.13 -9.15 -0.21
N ALA A 133 15.09 -9.92 0.14
CA ALA A 133 13.89 -10.03 -0.69
C ALA A 133 13.17 -8.68 -0.84
N LEU A 134 13.03 -7.94 0.27
CA LEU A 134 12.44 -6.61 0.30
C LEU A 134 13.19 -5.63 -0.60
N TYR A 135 14.53 -5.65 -0.60
CA TYR A 135 15.34 -4.80 -1.47
C TYR A 135 15.03 -5.01 -2.96
N GLY A 136 14.83 -6.26 -3.38
CA GLY A 136 14.39 -6.58 -4.74
C GLY A 136 13.03 -5.95 -5.07
N PHE A 137 12.06 -6.06 -4.15
CA PHE A 137 10.73 -5.46 -4.34
C PHE A 137 10.74 -3.92 -4.33
N ILE A 138 11.61 -3.31 -3.51
CA ILE A 138 11.82 -1.86 -3.49
C ILE A 138 12.23 -1.33 -4.88
N TRP A 139 13.05 -2.07 -5.63
CA TRP A 139 13.40 -1.72 -7.01
C TRP A 139 12.34 -2.13 -8.04
N LEU A 140 11.63 -3.23 -7.81
CA LEU A 140 10.53 -3.65 -8.70
C LEU A 140 9.39 -2.60 -8.73
N GLN A 141 9.10 -1.96 -7.60
CA GLN A 141 8.03 -0.99 -7.46
C GLN A 141 8.17 0.25 -8.37
N PRO A 142 9.30 0.97 -8.44
CA PRO A 142 9.50 2.06 -9.38
C PRO A 142 9.53 1.58 -10.82
N LEU A 143 10.06 0.37 -11.13
CA LEU A 143 9.97 -0.19 -12.48
C LEU A 143 8.51 -0.34 -12.94
N ILE A 144 7.66 -0.92 -12.09
CA ILE A 144 6.21 -0.95 -12.33
C ILE A 144 5.66 0.47 -12.45
N GLY A 145 6.09 1.39 -11.58
CA GLY A 145 5.72 2.80 -11.62
C GLY A 145 6.04 3.50 -12.95
N PHE A 146 7.19 3.20 -13.57
CA PHE A 146 7.59 3.73 -14.88
C PHE A 146 6.79 3.13 -16.03
N LEU A 147 6.40 1.85 -15.94
CA LEU A 147 5.55 1.17 -16.92
C LEU A 147 4.06 1.54 -16.80
N ARG A 148 3.78 2.76 -16.31
CA ARG A 148 2.44 3.29 -16.08
C ARG A 148 1.69 3.46 -17.41
N PRO A 149 0.58 2.73 -17.65
CA PRO A 149 -0.19 2.85 -18.89
C PRO A 149 -1.01 4.14 -18.93
N ASP A 150 -1.31 4.60 -20.14
CA ASP A 150 -2.19 5.75 -20.42
C ASP A 150 -3.61 5.57 -19.90
N ARG A 151 -4.34 6.67 -19.75
CA ARG A 151 -5.75 6.63 -19.32
C ARG A 151 -6.61 6.01 -20.42
N GLY A 152 -7.64 5.27 -20.03
CA GLY A 152 -8.59 4.63 -20.96
C GLY A 152 -8.20 3.21 -21.41
N VAL A 153 -6.94 2.78 -21.27
CA VAL A 153 -6.53 1.42 -21.65
C VAL A 153 -6.95 0.40 -20.59
N ARG A 154 -7.46 -0.77 -21.01
CA ARG A 154 -7.88 -1.85 -20.08
C ARG A 154 -6.79 -2.30 -19.12
N PHE A 155 -5.52 -2.25 -19.54
CA PHE A 155 -4.36 -2.64 -18.74
C PHE A 155 -4.10 -1.68 -17.56
N ARG A 156 -4.60 -0.44 -17.61
CA ARG A 156 -4.47 0.59 -16.57
C ARG A 156 -4.93 0.09 -15.20
N SER A 157 -6.06 -0.62 -15.13
CA SER A 157 -6.62 -1.11 -13.87
C SER A 157 -5.79 -2.25 -13.27
N ILE A 158 -5.22 -3.12 -14.11
CA ILE A 158 -4.32 -4.19 -13.67
C ILE A 158 -3.04 -3.58 -13.12
N TRP A 159 -2.42 -2.66 -13.86
CA TRP A 159 -1.26 -1.91 -13.41
C TRP A 159 -1.51 -1.24 -12.05
N TYR A 160 -2.64 -0.54 -11.92
CA TYR A 160 -2.99 0.15 -10.68
C TYR A 160 -3.10 -0.82 -9.51
N LEU A 161 -3.82 -1.93 -9.67
CA LEU A 161 -3.97 -2.94 -8.62
C LEU A 161 -2.62 -3.54 -8.22
N THR A 162 -1.79 -3.92 -9.19
CA THR A 162 -0.47 -4.51 -8.94
C THR A 162 0.46 -3.52 -8.22
N HIS A 163 0.57 -2.29 -8.75
CA HIS A 163 1.41 -1.25 -8.16
C HIS A 163 0.94 -0.89 -6.74
N TRP A 164 -0.36 -0.78 -6.53
CA TRP A 164 -0.93 -0.50 -5.22
C TRP A 164 -0.68 -1.63 -4.23
N LEU A 165 -0.99 -2.88 -4.60
CA LEU A 165 -0.84 -4.03 -3.71
C LEU A 165 0.62 -4.26 -3.33
N LEU A 166 1.53 -4.20 -4.31
CA LEU A 166 2.97 -4.33 -4.06
C LEU A 166 3.48 -3.19 -3.17
N GLY A 167 3.05 -1.96 -3.39
CA GLY A 167 3.43 -0.82 -2.55
C GLY A 167 3.02 -0.98 -1.09
N ILE A 168 1.80 -1.46 -0.83
CA ILE A 168 1.35 -1.77 0.53
C ILE A 168 2.14 -2.94 1.12
N ALA A 169 2.38 -4.00 0.36
CA ALA A 169 3.17 -5.15 0.82
C ALA A 169 4.59 -4.75 1.22
N ILE A 170 5.26 -3.89 0.43
CA ILE A 170 6.57 -3.33 0.75
C ILE A 170 6.54 -2.54 2.06
N CYS A 171 5.52 -1.70 2.27
CA CYS A 171 5.39 -0.93 3.52
C CYS A 171 5.20 -1.86 4.73
N VAL A 172 4.30 -2.85 4.64
CA VAL A 172 4.01 -3.78 5.73
C VAL A 172 5.21 -4.65 6.06
N VAL A 173 5.81 -5.29 5.06
CA VAL A 173 7.00 -6.15 5.24
C VAL A 173 8.21 -5.32 5.65
N GLY A 174 8.34 -4.09 5.14
CA GLY A 174 9.39 -3.15 5.50
C GLY A 174 9.35 -2.74 6.97
N VAL A 175 8.20 -2.26 7.45
CA VAL A 175 7.99 -1.94 8.86
C VAL A 175 8.24 -3.17 9.75
N ALA A 176 7.71 -4.33 9.37
CA ALA A 176 7.97 -5.58 10.10
C ALA A 176 9.47 -5.89 10.17
N ASN A 177 10.21 -5.70 9.07
CA ASN A 177 11.65 -5.93 9.05
C ASN A 177 12.44 -4.92 9.88
N VAL A 178 11.94 -3.69 10.07
CA VAL A 178 12.52 -2.72 11.02
C VAL A 178 12.35 -3.21 12.47
N TYR A 179 11.18 -3.74 12.84
CA TYR A 179 10.99 -4.37 14.16
C TYR A 179 11.92 -5.57 14.38
N ILE A 180 12.01 -6.47 13.40
CA ILE A 180 12.92 -7.62 13.47
C ILE A 180 14.38 -7.15 13.56
N GLY A 181 14.76 -6.09 12.84
CA GLY A 181 16.09 -5.48 12.90
C GLY A 181 16.41 -4.88 14.27
N MET A 182 15.46 -4.16 14.89
CA MET A 182 15.62 -3.63 16.25
C MET A 182 15.76 -4.76 17.29
N HIS A 183 14.94 -5.81 17.17
CA HIS A 183 15.08 -6.99 18.04
C HIS A 183 16.44 -7.66 17.86
N THR A 184 16.88 -7.88 16.61
CA THR A 184 18.21 -8.43 16.30
C THR A 184 19.34 -7.57 16.87
N TYR A 185 19.21 -6.24 16.81
CA TYR A 185 20.18 -5.32 17.41
C TYR A 185 20.22 -5.46 18.93
N HIS A 186 19.06 -5.56 19.60
CA HIS A 186 18.99 -5.75 21.04
C HIS A 186 19.69 -7.04 21.46
N GLU A 187 19.35 -8.17 20.83
CA GLU A 187 19.92 -9.48 21.13
C GLU A 187 21.43 -9.52 20.94
N ARG A 188 21.94 -8.92 19.85
CA ARG A 188 23.38 -8.98 19.53
C ARG A 188 24.25 -8.01 20.32
N THR A 189 23.67 -6.90 20.82
CA THR A 189 24.45 -5.82 21.44
C THR A 189 24.15 -5.63 22.93
N GLY A 190 23.06 -6.21 23.45
CA GLY A 190 22.54 -5.95 24.79
C GLY A 190 22.00 -4.53 25.00
N ARG A 191 22.04 -3.66 23.99
CA ARG A 191 21.61 -2.26 24.11
C ARG A 191 20.10 -2.14 24.01
N SER A 192 19.50 -1.29 24.84
CA SER A 192 18.06 -1.07 24.84
C SER A 192 17.59 -0.40 23.54
N VAL A 193 16.59 -0.99 22.90
CA VAL A 193 15.88 -0.43 21.72
C VAL A 193 14.49 0.11 22.06
N ARG A 194 14.06 -0.01 23.32
CA ARG A 194 12.71 0.35 23.79
C ARG A 194 12.22 1.72 23.32
N PRO A 195 12.95 2.85 23.48
CA PRO A 195 12.45 4.15 23.05
C PRO A 195 12.20 4.21 21.55
N TRP A 196 13.07 3.56 20.75
CA TRP A 196 12.93 3.47 19.31
C TRP A 196 11.74 2.58 18.91
N THR A 197 11.56 1.45 19.58
CA THR A 197 10.39 0.60 19.33
C THR A 197 9.07 1.31 19.64
N VAL A 198 9.00 2.06 20.74
CA VAL A 198 7.82 2.87 21.08
C VAL A 198 7.58 3.95 20.03
N LEU A 199 8.62 4.67 19.60
CA LEU A 199 8.51 5.69 18.57
C LEU A 199 7.97 5.12 17.25
N LEU A 200 8.53 4.01 16.76
CA LEU A 200 8.04 3.34 15.56
C LEU A 200 6.59 2.89 15.71
N THR A 201 6.21 2.40 16.90
CA THR A 201 4.83 1.94 17.16
C THR A 201 3.84 3.08 17.08
N VAL A 202 4.16 4.24 17.69
CA VAL A 202 3.34 5.45 17.62
C VAL A 202 3.24 5.95 16.19
N GLU A 203 4.37 6.02 15.47
CA GLU A 203 4.44 6.42 14.06
C GLU A 203 3.54 5.55 13.17
N VAL A 204 3.70 4.23 13.23
CA VAL A 204 2.92 3.27 12.43
C VAL A 204 1.44 3.31 12.81
N SER A 205 1.12 3.46 14.10
CA SER A 205 -0.27 3.58 14.57
C SER A 205 -0.93 4.85 14.05
N ALA A 206 -0.21 5.98 14.05
CA ALA A 206 -0.69 7.24 13.49
C ALA A 206 -0.91 7.13 11.97
N MET A 207 0.03 6.51 11.24
CA MET A 207 -0.14 6.26 9.80
C MET A 207 -1.32 5.34 9.50
N ALA A 208 -1.53 4.28 10.28
CA ALA A 208 -2.68 3.40 10.16
C ALA A 208 -3.99 4.13 10.44
N PHE A 209 -4.03 4.98 11.47
CA PHE A 209 -5.17 5.83 11.77
C PHE A 209 -5.48 6.77 10.58
N VAL A 210 -4.48 7.47 10.04
CA VAL A 210 -4.65 8.35 8.87
C VAL A 210 -5.15 7.54 7.66
N TYR A 211 -4.61 6.34 7.44
CA TYR A 211 -5.04 5.48 6.34
C TYR A 211 -6.53 5.11 6.45
N LEU A 212 -6.98 4.69 7.63
CA LEU A 212 -8.37 4.34 7.91
C LEU A 212 -9.29 5.56 7.87
N PHE A 213 -8.82 6.70 8.38
CA PHE A 213 -9.55 7.96 8.35
C PHE A 213 -9.80 8.43 6.92
N GLN A 214 -8.78 8.37 6.05
CA GLN A 214 -8.93 8.68 4.63
C GLN A 214 -9.99 7.79 3.96
N ASP A 215 -10.01 6.51 4.30
CA ASP A 215 -10.98 5.55 3.77
C ASP A 215 -12.41 5.87 4.20
N ARG A 216 -12.62 6.08 5.52
CA ARG A 216 -13.91 6.49 6.07
C ARG A 216 -14.39 7.81 5.46
N TRP A 217 -13.50 8.79 5.34
CA TRP A 217 -13.83 10.09 4.76
C TRP A 217 -14.25 9.98 3.29
N ASN A 218 -13.51 9.20 2.49
CA ASN A 218 -13.86 8.91 1.09
C ASN A 218 -15.26 8.30 0.96
N HIS A 219 -15.63 7.40 1.88
CA HIS A 219 -16.94 6.79 1.90
C HIS A 219 -18.05 7.82 2.17
N VAL A 220 -17.87 8.68 3.17
CA VAL A 220 -18.85 9.73 3.51
C VAL A 220 -19.06 10.71 2.35
N VAL A 221 -17.97 11.20 1.74
CA VAL A 221 -18.03 12.13 0.61
C VAL A 221 -18.76 11.51 -0.59
N ARG A 222 -18.54 10.22 -0.87
CA ARG A 222 -19.22 9.51 -1.97
C ARG A 222 -20.71 9.34 -1.69
N GLN A 223 -21.11 9.09 -0.45
CA GLN A 223 -22.52 8.99 -0.08
C GLN A 223 -23.25 10.33 -0.26
N GLN A 224 -22.62 11.43 0.16
CA GLN A 224 -23.18 12.77 -0.04
C GLN A 224 -23.38 13.07 -1.54
N GLN A 225 -22.37 12.79 -2.37
CA GLN A 225 -22.49 13.00 -3.83
C GLN A 225 -23.58 12.13 -4.47
N GLN A 226 -23.79 10.91 -3.98
CA GLN A 226 -24.86 10.03 -4.46
C GLN A 226 -26.24 10.54 -4.05
N GLN A 227 -26.37 11.08 -2.83
CA GLN A 227 -27.61 11.69 -2.35
C GLN A 227 -27.94 12.98 -3.10
N GLU A 228 -26.96 13.85 -3.32
CA GLU A 228 -27.12 15.07 -4.12
C GLU A 228 -27.51 14.75 -5.56
N ALA A 229 -26.89 13.74 -6.18
CA ALA A 229 -27.24 13.31 -7.54
C ALA A 229 -28.62 12.64 -7.62
N ALA A 230 -29.06 11.94 -6.57
CA ALA A 230 -30.40 11.37 -6.52
C ALA A 230 -31.48 12.45 -6.34
N ALA A 231 -31.23 13.45 -5.48
CA ALA A 231 -32.16 14.56 -5.29
C ALA A 231 -32.33 15.39 -6.57
N LEU A 232 -31.25 15.68 -7.30
CA LEU A 232 -31.32 16.39 -8.58
C LEU A 232 -31.99 15.57 -9.69
N GLY A 233 -31.92 14.24 -9.65
CA GLY A 233 -32.59 13.39 -10.63
C GLY A 233 -34.10 13.25 -10.39
N ASP A 234 -34.54 13.34 -9.13
CA ASP A 234 -35.96 13.33 -8.75
C ASP A 234 -36.64 14.65 -9.18
N ASP A 235 -35.97 15.79 -9.00
CA ASP A 235 -36.46 17.10 -9.43
C ASP A 235 -36.64 17.21 -10.97
N ASP A 236 -35.81 16.52 -11.77
CA ASP A 236 -35.92 16.51 -13.25
C ASP A 236 -37.07 15.59 -13.75
N ASP A 237 -37.44 14.54 -13.00
CA ASP A 237 -38.53 13.63 -13.37
C ASP A 237 -39.93 14.20 -13.00
N ASP A 238 -40.03 15.06 -11.97
CA ASP A 238 -41.29 15.68 -11.54
C ASP A 238 -41.78 16.83 -12.47
N ASP A 239 -40.90 17.42 -13.28
CA ASP A 239 -41.26 18.48 -14.24
C ASP A 239 -42.02 17.94 -15.49
N ASP A 240 -42.04 16.62 -15.73
CA ASP A 240 -42.73 16.01 -16.88
C ASP A 240 -44.18 15.53 -16.58
N GLU A 241 -44.65 15.51 -15.32
CA GLU A 241 -46.00 15.01 -14.97
C GLU A 241 -47.10 16.08 -14.74
N GLN A 242 -46.83 17.36 -15.01
CA GLN A 242 -47.89 18.41 -15.05
C GLN A 242 -48.14 18.96 -16.46
N SER A 243 -48.50 18.11 -17.42
CA SER A 243 -49.17 18.58 -18.65
C SER A 243 -50.08 17.54 -19.35
N GLU A 244 -50.82 16.71 -18.59
CA GLU A 244 -51.90 15.88 -19.16
C GLU A 244 -53.30 16.33 -18.70
N GLU A 245 -53.72 17.56 -19.00
CA GLU A 245 -55.16 17.88 -18.99
C GLU A 245 -55.51 19.12 -19.84
N HIS A 246 -55.63 18.98 -21.16
CA HIS A 246 -56.72 19.59 -21.97
C HIS A 246 -56.58 19.28 -23.47
N VAL A 247 -56.90 18.06 -23.91
CA VAL A 247 -57.12 17.80 -25.34
C VAL A 247 -58.61 17.95 -25.64
N TYR A 248 -58.97 19.10 -26.20
CA TYR A 248 -60.29 19.35 -26.79
C TYR A 248 -60.55 18.37 -27.94
N PRO A 249 -61.74 17.73 -28.03
CA PRO A 249 -62.14 17.07 -29.26
C PRO A 249 -62.54 18.15 -30.28
N ALA A 250 -61.71 18.30 -31.32
CA ALA A 250 -62.03 19.05 -32.52
C ALA A 250 -62.87 18.19 -33.47
N ASN A 251 -64.00 18.75 -33.91
CA ASN A 251 -64.76 18.41 -35.12
C ASN A 251 -65.33 16.99 -35.28
N ASP A 252 -66.66 16.88 -35.15
CA ASP A 252 -67.45 16.50 -36.32
C ASP A 252 -68.57 17.52 -36.53
N HIS A 253 -68.66 18.06 -37.74
CA HIS A 253 -69.81 18.85 -38.17
C HIS A 253 -70.67 17.91 -38.99
N LYS A 254 -71.78 17.52 -38.36
CA LYS A 254 -72.87 16.74 -38.94
C LYS A 254 -73.22 17.20 -40.35
N GLU A 255 -73.08 16.26 -41.27
CA GLU A 255 -73.61 16.32 -42.63
C GLU A 255 -75.15 16.47 -42.54
N VAL A 256 -75.65 17.58 -43.09
CA VAL A 256 -77.07 17.91 -43.12
C VAL A 256 -77.73 17.06 -44.21
N ALA A 257 -78.44 16.02 -43.79
CA ALA A 257 -79.35 15.29 -44.66
C ALA A 257 -80.56 16.19 -44.99
N VAL A 258 -80.63 16.65 -46.24
CA VAL A 258 -81.84 17.25 -46.81
C VAL A 258 -82.78 16.12 -47.20
N VAL A 259 -83.94 16.11 -46.54
CA VAL A 259 -85.13 15.25 -46.74
C VAL A 259 -86.09 16.05 -47.67
N PRO A 260 -86.82 15.41 -48.61
CA PRO A 260 -88.02 14.63 -48.32
C PRO A 260 -88.00 13.18 -48.81
#